data_AF-A0A8S3XFB1-F1
#
_entry.id   AF-A0A8S3XFB1-F1
#
_cell.length_a   1.000
_cell.length_b   1.000
_cell.length_c   1.000
_cell.angle_alpha   90.00
_cell.angle_beta   90.00
_cell.angle_gamma   90.00
#
_symmetry.space_group_name_H-M   'P 1'
#
loop_
_entity.id
_entity.type
_entity.pdbx_description
1 polymer ?
#
loop_
_entity_poly.entity_id
_entity_poly.type
_entity_poly.pdbx_seq_one_letter_code
_entity_poly.pdbx_strand_id
1 'polypeptide(L)'
;MGTRTFHILKHFFKDITNDLGSDTNISATCQTCLKTIKGSLNATTNFLNHIKRKGHADLLAEYEKLKIQHNKKRKCVGDASEKSTSKIMKQLTLPATLPKPVNFDRLLVNFLGTMSPISIVENEFFKALIEGAQQLTVPPKIICRQTCNTKIAERRFKGTHSYDKVAELIAEIHSEFDLKLSKIINTITDNGSNMVKAFKIYGQDSGTELSEREIEVMHDNGDDDDDNVLTLTQFPESSDEFEEVQLPNHERCATHTLHLIASKDMDKAISQSNSYKNFYDTAMAKCQAVWNLCSRSPKACEIYLESTGKSPTSPCPTRWNSYYNCIQDLLAVKDTLNETLKKLQLVIFKEIEIKFLHEYISCSKPIAEGIRSLEGDKNTYYGCLIPELMRMQRFLSSLQMDNPTYCDVLIEVVKESLNRRFERFYKLEEPKEKIGIIASVSYPFFKMKWVPKANREYIKEVFVSEVRKIKQEREKSSQVQQTDFNKKKERAESYYMFVEDSDSSAASNNANTTIDLEALQYLKDEDNTLEPLNKFPNVRSLEALPLVGFFTH
;
A
#
# COMPACT_ATOMS: atom_id res chain seq x y z
N MET A 1 -38.40 -6.11 36.56
CA MET A 1 -38.84 -6.78 35.32
C MET A 1 -39.30 -5.69 34.34
N GLY A 2 -38.82 -5.54 33.10
CA GLY A 2 -37.94 -6.39 32.31
C GLY A 2 -37.06 -5.54 31.37
N THR A 3 -35.93 -6.12 30.98
CA THR A 3 -34.93 -5.53 30.08
C THR A 3 -35.51 -5.36 28.66
N ARG A 4 -34.90 -4.47 27.86
CA ARG A 4 -35.17 -4.25 26.42
C ARG A 4 -35.36 -5.56 25.63
N THR A 5 -34.59 -6.56 26.02
CA THR A 5 -34.58 -7.92 25.50
C THR A 5 -35.91 -8.64 25.75
N PHE A 6 -36.48 -8.53 26.96
CA PHE A 6 -37.68 -9.26 27.36
C PHE A 6 -38.95 -8.83 26.60
N HIS A 7 -39.11 -7.53 26.31
CA HIS A 7 -40.25 -7.04 25.53
C HIS A 7 -40.21 -7.50 24.07
N ILE A 8 -39.03 -7.51 23.46
CA ILE A 8 -38.89 -7.95 22.07
C ILE A 8 -39.09 -9.48 21.98
N LEU A 9 -38.63 -10.24 22.97
CA LEU A 9 -38.80 -11.69 22.99
C LEU A 9 -40.27 -12.12 23.08
N LYS A 10 -41.11 -11.44 23.88
CA LYS A 10 -42.54 -11.78 24.00
C LYS A 10 -43.34 -11.66 22.70
N HIS A 11 -42.89 -10.82 21.77
CA HIS A 11 -43.58 -10.66 20.48
C HIS A 11 -43.36 -11.83 19.53
N PHE A 12 -42.22 -12.53 19.63
CA PHE A 12 -41.81 -13.55 18.65
C PHE A 12 -41.67 -14.95 19.26
N PHE A 13 -41.63 -15.04 20.58
CA PHE A 13 -41.43 -16.27 21.34
C PHE A 13 -42.49 -16.40 22.44
N LYS A 14 -42.93 -17.64 22.68
CA LYS A 14 -43.87 -18.04 23.74
C LYS A 14 -43.19 -18.96 24.75
N ASP A 15 -43.85 -19.24 25.87
CA ASP A 15 -43.37 -20.16 26.91
C ASP A 15 -41.98 -19.79 27.46
N ILE A 16 -41.78 -18.50 27.80
CA ILE A 16 -40.51 -17.99 28.33
C ILE A 16 -40.37 -18.40 29.79
N THR A 17 -39.43 -19.31 30.08
CA THR A 17 -39.13 -19.78 31.45
C THR A 17 -37.66 -19.51 31.81
N ASN A 18 -37.40 -19.12 33.06
CA ASN A 18 -36.04 -19.04 33.58
C ASN A 18 -35.51 -20.46 33.85
N ASP A 19 -34.25 -20.71 33.52
CA ASP A 19 -33.61 -21.99 33.87
C ASP A 19 -33.37 -22.03 35.40
N LEU A 20 -33.69 -23.15 36.05
CA LEU A 20 -33.59 -23.33 37.52
C LEU A 20 -32.19 -22.97 38.03
N GLY A 21 -32.09 -21.92 38.85
CA GLY A 21 -30.83 -21.46 39.46
C GLY A 21 -30.14 -20.28 38.77
N SER A 22 -30.75 -19.66 37.75
CA SER A 22 -30.18 -18.52 37.02
C SER A 22 -31.23 -17.42 36.75
N ASP A 23 -31.01 -16.21 37.28
CA ASP A 23 -31.87 -15.04 37.00
C ASP A 23 -31.65 -14.44 35.61
N THR A 24 -30.64 -14.91 34.87
CA THR A 24 -30.22 -14.33 33.58
C THR A 24 -30.42 -15.24 32.39
N ASN A 25 -30.58 -16.55 32.57
CA ASN A 25 -30.72 -17.51 31.47
C ASN A 25 -32.18 -17.92 31.30
N ILE A 26 -32.65 -17.84 30.06
CA ILE A 26 -34.04 -18.09 29.69
C ILE A 26 -34.12 -19.08 28.53
N SER A 27 -35.15 -19.91 28.58
CA SER A 27 -35.58 -20.78 27.49
C SER A 27 -36.89 -20.23 26.94
N ALA A 28 -37.00 -20.06 25.61
CA ALA A 28 -38.22 -19.57 24.96
C ALA A 28 -38.49 -20.29 23.63
N THR A 29 -39.75 -20.52 23.32
CA THR A 29 -40.20 -21.30 22.15
C THR A 29 -40.64 -20.38 21.01
N CYS A 30 -40.07 -20.57 19.82
CA CYS A 30 -40.43 -19.78 18.64
C CYS A 30 -41.90 -19.97 18.27
N GLN A 31 -42.66 -18.89 18.07
CA GLN A 31 -44.07 -18.99 17.75
C GLN A 31 -44.33 -19.57 16.35
N THR A 32 -43.40 -19.41 15.41
CA THR A 32 -43.56 -19.84 14.01
C THR A 32 -43.08 -21.26 13.73
N CYS A 33 -41.93 -21.67 14.27
CA CYS A 33 -41.37 -23.01 14.02
C CYS A 33 -41.35 -23.93 15.25
N LEU A 34 -41.91 -23.47 16.39
CA LEU A 34 -42.07 -24.23 17.64
C LEU A 34 -40.76 -24.77 18.26
N LYS A 35 -39.61 -24.32 17.78
CA LYS A 35 -38.31 -24.69 18.34
C LYS A 35 -38.00 -23.90 19.60
N THR A 36 -37.64 -24.59 20.69
CA THR A 36 -37.17 -23.97 21.93
C THR A 36 -35.71 -23.54 21.80
N ILE A 37 -35.42 -22.32 22.24
CA ILE A 37 -34.11 -21.67 22.16
C ILE A 37 -33.71 -21.21 23.55
N LYS A 38 -32.47 -21.50 23.92
CA LYS A 38 -31.86 -21.01 25.15
C LYS A 38 -31.02 -19.77 24.89
N GLY A 39 -31.13 -18.77 25.75
CA GLY A 39 -30.39 -17.53 25.66
C GLY A 39 -30.40 -16.75 26.95
N SER A 40 -29.86 -15.52 26.91
CA SER A 40 -29.82 -14.65 28.08
C SER A 40 -30.91 -13.58 28.02
N LEU A 41 -31.49 -13.24 29.17
CA LEU A 41 -32.40 -12.11 29.39
C LEU A 41 -31.74 -10.75 29.07
N ASN A 42 -30.40 -10.69 28.95
CA ASN A 42 -29.65 -9.49 28.62
C ASN A 42 -29.15 -9.45 27.16
N ALA A 43 -29.28 -10.54 26.40
CA ALA A 43 -28.77 -10.62 25.03
C ALA A 43 -29.75 -11.34 24.08
N THR A 44 -30.20 -10.65 23.03
CA THR A 44 -31.14 -11.17 22.02
C THR A 44 -30.48 -11.96 20.90
N THR A 45 -29.15 -12.06 20.87
CA THR A 45 -28.36 -12.57 19.73
C THR A 45 -28.75 -14.00 19.31
N ASN A 46 -28.97 -14.90 20.27
CA ASN A 46 -29.33 -16.29 19.97
C ASN A 46 -30.71 -16.41 19.30
N PHE A 47 -31.68 -15.63 19.78
CA PHE A 47 -33.04 -15.58 19.24
C PHE A 47 -33.08 -14.92 17.85
N LEU A 48 -32.27 -13.88 17.63
CA LEU A 48 -32.10 -13.22 16.33
C LEU A 48 -31.43 -14.12 15.29
N ASN A 49 -30.36 -14.81 15.67
CA ASN A 49 -29.67 -15.73 14.77
C ASN A 49 -30.59 -16.87 14.33
N HIS A 50 -31.50 -17.30 15.21
CA HIS A 50 -32.52 -18.26 14.84
C HIS A 50 -33.50 -17.71 13.79
N ILE A 51 -34.07 -16.51 14.00
CA ILE A 51 -35.00 -15.87 13.06
C ILE A 51 -34.33 -15.70 11.68
N LYS A 52 -33.07 -15.26 11.65
CA LYS A 52 -32.28 -15.08 10.42
C LYS A 52 -31.98 -16.39 9.70
N ARG A 53 -31.58 -17.44 10.42
CA ARG A 53 -31.19 -18.73 9.83
C ARG A 53 -32.37 -19.56 9.33
N LYS A 54 -33.56 -19.36 9.89
CA LYS A 54 -34.78 -20.10 9.50
C LYS A 54 -35.65 -19.35 8.48
N GLY A 55 -35.21 -18.19 7.99
CA GLY A 55 -35.84 -17.51 6.87
C GLY A 55 -37.23 -16.94 7.18
N HIS A 56 -37.50 -16.55 8.43
CA HIS A 56 -38.76 -15.91 8.81
C HIS A 56 -38.75 -14.41 8.43
N ALA A 57 -38.84 -14.14 7.12
CA ALA A 57 -38.69 -12.81 6.54
C ALA A 57 -39.66 -11.77 7.13
N ASP A 58 -40.91 -12.17 7.40
CA ASP A 58 -41.96 -11.29 7.95
C ASP A 58 -41.63 -10.82 9.38
N LEU A 59 -41.06 -11.71 10.20
CA LEU A 59 -40.68 -11.40 11.58
C LEU A 59 -39.43 -10.52 11.65
N LEU A 60 -38.53 -10.64 10.69
CA LEU A 60 -37.31 -9.83 10.62
C LEU A 60 -37.64 -8.36 10.31
N ALA A 61 -38.56 -8.14 9.36
CA ALA A 61 -39.04 -6.80 9.02
C ALA A 61 -39.79 -6.14 10.20
N GLU A 62 -40.57 -6.90 10.96
CA GLU A 62 -41.28 -6.40 12.15
C GLU A 62 -40.31 -6.11 13.32
N TYR A 63 -39.31 -6.96 13.52
CA TYR A 63 -38.23 -6.74 14.50
C TYR A 63 -37.45 -5.43 14.21
N GLU A 64 -37.13 -5.16 12.95
CA GLU A 64 -36.42 -3.94 12.55
C GLU A 64 -37.27 -2.69 12.74
N LYS A 65 -38.58 -2.75 12.44
CA LYS A 65 -39.54 -1.66 12.71
C LYS A 65 -39.66 -1.36 14.21
N LEU A 66 -39.76 -2.40 15.06
CA LEU A 66 -39.84 -2.24 16.53
C LEU A 66 -38.56 -1.67 17.13
N LYS A 67 -37.38 -2.03 16.59
CA LYS A 67 -36.07 -1.48 16.98
C LYS A 67 -35.99 0.03 16.68
N ILE A 68 -36.53 0.48 15.54
CA ILE A 68 -36.52 1.89 15.12
C ILE A 68 -37.51 2.72 15.96
N GLN A 69 -38.73 2.22 16.20
CA GLN A 69 -39.73 2.93 17.02
C GLN A 69 -39.27 3.14 18.47
N HIS A 70 -38.63 2.15 19.09
CA HIS A 70 -38.14 2.29 20.47
C HIS A 70 -36.86 3.14 20.60
N ASN A 71 -36.01 3.21 19.56
CA ASN A 71 -34.88 4.14 19.53
C ASN A 71 -35.33 5.61 19.44
N LYS A 72 -36.47 5.91 18.81
CA LYS A 72 -37.09 7.25 18.84
C LYS A 72 -37.64 7.62 20.22
N LYS A 73 -38.25 6.67 20.95
CA LYS A 73 -38.79 6.89 22.31
C LYS A 73 -37.72 7.23 23.36
N ARG A 74 -36.46 6.79 23.17
CA ARG A 74 -35.33 7.18 24.05
C ARG A 74 -34.87 8.63 23.89
N LYS A 75 -35.23 9.33 22.82
CA LYS A 75 -34.91 10.75 22.66
C LYS A 75 -35.90 11.68 23.39
N CYS A 76 -36.99 11.14 23.96
CA CYS A 76 -38.06 11.96 24.55
C CYS A 76 -38.51 11.57 25.97
N VAL A 77 -38.02 10.50 26.60
CA VAL A 77 -38.36 10.19 28.01
C VAL A 77 -37.16 9.61 28.75
N GLY A 78 -36.62 10.42 29.66
CA GLY A 78 -35.52 10.15 30.58
C GLY A 78 -35.45 11.33 31.55
N ASP A 79 -36.41 11.35 32.47
CA ASP A 79 -36.80 12.45 33.33
C ASP A 79 -35.77 12.80 34.41
N ALA A 80 -35.81 14.08 34.77
CA ALA A 80 -35.11 14.69 35.87
C ALA A 80 -35.77 14.41 37.23
N SER A 81 -34.94 14.27 38.25
CA SER A 81 -35.18 14.65 39.65
C SER A 81 -33.76 14.87 40.21
N GLU A 82 -33.35 16.06 40.65
CA GLU A 82 -34.00 16.86 41.68
C GLU A 82 -33.63 18.36 41.56
N LYS A 83 -34.52 19.19 42.09
CA LYS A 83 -34.50 20.67 42.06
C LYS A 83 -33.40 21.26 42.95
N SER A 84 -32.89 22.43 42.55
CA SER A 84 -33.14 23.64 43.36
C SER A 84 -33.09 24.92 42.52
N THR A 85 -34.22 25.64 42.59
CA THR A 85 -34.44 27.10 42.50
C THR A 85 -33.69 27.90 41.41
N SER A 86 -34.37 28.47 40.41
CA SER A 86 -35.27 29.62 40.56
C SER A 86 -36.09 29.89 39.27
N LYS A 87 -37.25 30.50 39.46
CA LYS A 87 -38.42 30.58 38.55
C LYS A 87 -38.53 31.96 37.88
N ILE A 88 -39.24 31.99 36.74
CA ILE A 88 -39.99 33.12 36.09
C ILE A 88 -39.15 33.96 35.10
N MET A 89 -39.25 33.67 33.80
CA MET A 89 -40.28 34.03 32.77
C MET A 89 -39.94 35.34 32.04
N LYS A 90 -39.42 35.17 30.81
CA LYS A 90 -40.05 35.52 29.53
C LYS A 90 -40.04 37.02 29.18
N GLN A 91 -39.21 37.35 28.19
CA GLN A 91 -39.78 37.82 26.92
C GLN A 91 -38.93 37.36 25.73
N LEU A 92 -39.62 36.88 24.69
CA LEU A 92 -39.05 36.46 23.42
C LEU A 92 -38.32 37.62 22.75
N THR A 93 -37.13 37.38 22.19
CA THR A 93 -36.82 37.52 20.75
C THR A 93 -35.45 36.87 20.50
N LEU A 94 -35.32 36.13 19.39
CA LEU A 94 -34.10 35.45 18.93
C LEU A 94 -32.88 36.39 18.88
N PRO A 95 -31.67 35.83 18.98
CA PRO A 95 -30.74 36.05 17.89
C PRO A 95 -30.27 34.71 17.33
N ALA A 96 -30.64 34.46 16.08
CA ALA A 96 -29.85 33.61 15.22
C ALA A 96 -28.46 34.24 15.12
N THR A 97 -27.45 33.59 15.67
CA THR A 97 -26.05 33.91 15.38
C THR A 97 -25.79 33.55 13.92
N LEU A 98 -26.01 34.51 13.01
CA LEU A 98 -25.44 34.44 11.67
C LEU A 98 -23.91 34.33 11.80
N PRO A 99 -23.25 33.46 11.02
CA PRO A 99 -21.81 33.55 10.83
C PRO A 99 -21.51 34.94 10.25
N LYS A 100 -20.45 35.61 10.75
CA LYS A 100 -19.97 36.86 10.13
C LYS A 100 -19.77 36.62 8.62
N PRO A 101 -20.23 37.52 7.73
CA PRO A 101 -20.01 37.36 6.31
C PRO A 101 -18.51 37.39 6.06
N VAL A 102 -17.97 36.25 5.61
CA VAL A 102 -16.63 36.18 5.06
C VAL A 102 -16.67 37.00 3.77
N ASN A 103 -15.83 38.03 3.66
CA ASN A 103 -15.77 38.86 2.47
C ASN A 103 -15.20 38.03 1.32
N PHE A 104 -16.10 37.46 0.52
CA PHE A 104 -15.79 36.56 -0.59
C PHE A 104 -14.93 37.26 -1.64
N ASP A 105 -15.25 38.52 -1.95
CA ASP A 105 -14.49 39.32 -2.93
C ASP A 105 -13.04 39.49 -2.50
N ARG A 106 -12.79 39.70 -1.20
CA ARG A 106 -11.42 39.79 -0.67
C ARG A 106 -10.67 38.46 -0.75
N LEU A 107 -11.34 37.33 -0.55
CA LEU A 107 -10.73 36.01 -0.71
C LEU A 107 -10.44 35.69 -2.18
N LEU A 108 -11.34 36.08 -3.08
CA LEU A 108 -11.19 35.92 -4.53
C LEU A 108 -10.03 36.78 -5.05
N VAL A 109 -9.93 38.04 -4.60
CA VAL A 109 -8.80 38.94 -4.94
C VAL A 109 -7.48 38.38 -4.40
N ASN A 110 -7.45 37.84 -3.19
CA ASN A 110 -6.25 37.18 -2.66
C ASN A 110 -5.86 35.93 -3.48
N PHE A 111 -6.84 35.16 -3.94
CA PHE A 111 -6.61 34.01 -4.83
C PHE A 111 -6.06 34.45 -6.20
N LEU A 112 -6.64 35.48 -6.82
CA LEU A 112 -6.15 36.02 -8.09
C LEU A 112 -4.76 36.67 -7.98
N GLY A 113 -4.36 37.08 -6.77
CA GLY A 113 -3.01 37.58 -6.46
C GLY A 113 -1.88 36.57 -6.71
N THR A 114 -2.18 35.28 -6.96
CA THR A 114 -1.19 34.24 -7.27
C THR A 114 -0.79 34.18 -8.76
N MET A 115 -0.90 35.29 -9.51
CA MET A 115 -0.62 35.36 -10.97
C MET A 115 -1.53 34.49 -11.84
N SER A 116 -2.76 34.21 -11.40
CA SER A 116 -3.74 33.46 -12.20
C SER A 116 -4.50 34.38 -13.17
N PRO A 117 -4.85 33.93 -14.38
CA PRO A 117 -5.67 34.72 -15.31
C PRO A 117 -7.03 35.07 -14.70
N ILE A 118 -7.47 36.32 -14.84
CA ILE A 118 -8.75 36.80 -14.30
C ILE A 118 -9.94 36.00 -14.86
N SER A 119 -9.82 35.47 -16.08
CA SER A 119 -10.83 34.62 -16.74
C SER A 119 -11.14 33.31 -15.99
N ILE A 120 -10.33 32.90 -15.01
CA ILE A 120 -10.58 31.69 -14.22
C ILE A 120 -11.90 31.75 -13.44
N VAL A 121 -12.36 32.95 -13.07
CA VAL A 121 -13.62 33.13 -12.33
C VAL A 121 -14.86 32.85 -13.19
N GLU A 122 -14.69 32.87 -14.51
CA GLU A 122 -15.74 32.57 -15.47
C GLU A 122 -15.79 31.07 -15.83
N ASN A 123 -14.78 30.30 -15.42
CA ASN A 123 -14.70 28.87 -15.68
C ASN A 123 -15.80 28.09 -14.94
N GLU A 124 -16.53 27.24 -15.67
CA GLU A 124 -17.65 26.46 -15.13
C GLU A 124 -17.24 25.52 -13.98
N PHE A 125 -16.03 24.96 -13.99
CA PHE A 125 -15.51 24.12 -12.91
C PHE A 125 -15.14 24.94 -11.68
N PHE A 126 -14.64 26.17 -11.87
CA PHE A 126 -14.37 27.09 -10.77
C PHE A 126 -15.69 27.51 -10.08
N LYS A 127 -16.73 27.79 -10.86
CA LYS A 127 -18.07 28.07 -10.32
C LYS A 127 -18.62 26.89 -9.51
N ALA A 128 -18.55 25.68 -10.06
CA ALA A 128 -18.97 24.46 -9.37
C ALA A 128 -18.21 24.22 -8.04
N LEU A 129 -16.90 24.51 -8.01
CA LEU A 129 -16.08 24.41 -6.79
C LEU A 129 -16.56 25.36 -5.70
N ILE A 130 -16.85 26.62 -6.05
CA ILE A 130 -17.34 27.63 -5.11
C ILE A 130 -18.73 27.27 -4.59
N GLU A 131 -19.63 26.83 -5.49
CA GLU A 131 -20.98 26.38 -5.13
C GLU A 131 -20.95 25.17 -4.18
N GLY A 132 -20.08 24.20 -4.45
CA GLY A 132 -19.89 23.05 -3.57
C GLY A 132 -19.32 23.43 -2.21
N ALA A 133 -18.36 24.37 -2.16
CA ALA A 133 -17.75 24.83 -0.92
C ALA A 133 -18.76 25.57 -0.01
N GLN A 134 -19.71 26.32 -0.58
CA GLN A 134 -20.76 27.02 0.17
C GLN A 134 -21.73 26.06 0.89
N GLN A 135 -21.81 24.80 0.45
CA GLN A 135 -22.70 23.79 1.03
C GLN A 135 -22.05 23.03 2.21
N LEU A 136 -20.75 23.23 2.44
CA LEU A 136 -20.02 22.54 3.50
C LEU A 136 -20.25 23.22 4.86
N THR A 137 -20.75 22.46 5.83
CA THR A 137 -20.91 22.91 7.23
C THR A 137 -19.60 22.92 8.02
N VAL A 138 -18.54 22.33 7.47
CA VAL A 138 -17.20 22.24 8.06
C VAL A 138 -16.19 22.66 6.99
N PRO A 139 -15.15 23.47 7.31
CA PRO A 139 -14.13 23.85 6.33
C PRO A 139 -13.47 22.62 5.71
N PRO A 140 -13.33 22.54 4.38
CA PRO A 140 -12.68 21.42 3.72
C PRO A 140 -11.21 21.34 4.13
N LYS A 141 -10.72 20.12 4.38
CA LYS A 141 -9.31 19.88 4.63
C LYS A 141 -8.52 20.22 3.37
N ILE A 142 -7.64 21.21 3.44
CA ILE A 142 -6.81 21.63 2.31
C ILE A 142 -5.85 20.47 1.97
N ILE A 143 -6.05 19.88 0.80
CA ILE A 143 -5.20 18.83 0.26
C ILE A 143 -3.90 19.49 -0.21
N CYS A 144 -2.73 18.95 0.17
CA CYS A 144 -1.45 19.51 -0.26
C CYS A 144 -1.23 19.23 -1.76
N ARG A 145 -0.41 20.06 -2.42
CA ARG A 145 -0.05 19.91 -3.84
C ARG A 145 0.45 18.49 -4.20
N GLN A 146 1.08 17.82 -3.24
CA GLN A 146 1.60 16.47 -3.41
C GLN A 146 0.47 15.43 -3.42
N THR A 147 -0.51 15.55 -2.52
CA THR A 147 -1.69 14.67 -2.49
C THR A 147 -2.60 14.85 -3.70
N CYS A 148 -2.71 16.06 -4.27
CA CYS A 148 -3.42 16.27 -5.55
C CYS A 148 -2.72 15.65 -6.77
N ASN A 149 -1.41 15.36 -6.69
CA ASN A 149 -0.63 14.81 -7.81
C ASN A 149 -0.43 13.28 -7.73
N THR A 150 -0.61 12.63 -6.57
CA THR A 150 -0.22 11.23 -6.39
C THR A 150 -1.31 10.29 -5.84
N LYS A 151 -2.35 10.82 -5.17
CA LYS A 151 -3.42 10.00 -4.59
C LYS A 151 -4.71 10.17 -5.37
N ILE A 152 -5.09 9.12 -6.10
CA ILE A 152 -6.27 9.13 -6.97
C ILE A 152 -7.54 8.83 -6.14
N ALA A 153 -7.50 7.84 -5.25
CA ALA A 153 -8.65 7.49 -4.41
C ALA A 153 -8.23 6.96 -3.03
N GLU A 154 -9.14 7.06 -2.06
CA GLU A 154 -9.08 6.35 -0.76
C GLU A 154 -10.46 5.76 -0.47
N ARG A 155 -10.58 4.44 -0.60
CA ARG A 155 -11.87 3.75 -0.46
C ARG A 155 -11.83 2.83 0.74
N ARG A 156 -12.86 2.94 1.59
CA ARG A 156 -13.08 1.96 2.66
C ARG A 156 -13.71 0.71 2.08
N PHE A 157 -12.95 -0.38 2.04
CA PHE A 157 -13.45 -1.68 1.63
C PHE A 157 -14.37 -2.27 2.71
N LYS A 158 -15.67 -2.45 2.38
CA LYS A 158 -16.68 -3.00 3.30
C LYS A 158 -17.04 -4.42 2.90
N GLY A 159 -17.34 -5.27 3.88
CA GLY A 159 -17.71 -6.66 3.63
C GLY A 159 -16.49 -7.54 3.34
N THR A 160 -16.70 -8.61 2.57
CA THR A 160 -15.66 -9.58 2.21
C THR A 160 -14.68 -8.98 1.20
N HIS A 161 -13.38 -9.14 1.44
CA HIS A 161 -12.31 -8.62 0.59
C HIS A 161 -11.85 -9.65 -0.44
N SER A 162 -12.78 -10.25 -1.18
CA SER A 162 -12.49 -11.28 -2.17
C SER A 162 -11.90 -10.67 -3.46
N TYR A 163 -11.20 -11.49 -4.24
CA TYR A 163 -10.45 -11.05 -5.43
C TYR A 163 -11.33 -10.39 -6.52
N ASP A 164 -12.57 -10.86 -6.68
CA ASP A 164 -13.60 -10.28 -7.56
C ASP A 164 -13.99 -8.87 -7.09
N LYS A 165 -14.21 -8.69 -5.79
CA LYS A 165 -14.54 -7.36 -5.21
C LYS A 165 -13.36 -6.39 -5.26
N VAL A 166 -12.14 -6.90 -5.17
CA VAL A 166 -10.93 -6.09 -5.40
C VAL A 166 -10.90 -5.59 -6.85
N ALA A 167 -11.13 -6.47 -7.82
CA ALA A 167 -11.14 -6.10 -9.23
C ALA A 167 -12.25 -5.09 -9.57
N GLU A 168 -13.47 -5.32 -9.07
CA GLU A 168 -14.60 -4.39 -9.19
C GLU A 168 -14.22 -3.00 -8.66
N LEU A 169 -13.66 -2.92 -7.44
CA LEU A 169 -13.31 -1.64 -6.82
C LEU A 169 -12.22 -0.89 -7.59
N ILE A 170 -11.24 -1.61 -8.14
CA ILE A 170 -10.19 -0.99 -8.98
C ILE A 170 -10.79 -0.47 -10.29
N ALA A 171 -11.67 -1.24 -10.92
CA ALA A 171 -12.36 -0.83 -12.16
C ALA A 171 -13.29 0.37 -11.93
N GLU A 172 -14.01 0.41 -10.80
CA GLU A 172 -14.80 1.57 -10.39
C GLU A 172 -13.94 2.84 -10.27
N ILE A 173 -12.76 2.73 -9.64
CA ILE A 173 -11.81 3.85 -9.54
C ILE A 173 -11.30 4.25 -10.93
N HIS A 174 -10.95 3.29 -11.79
CA HIS A 174 -10.50 3.62 -13.14
C HIS A 174 -11.57 4.36 -13.95
N SER A 175 -12.83 3.91 -13.85
CA SER A 175 -13.97 4.53 -14.52
C SER A 175 -14.27 5.93 -13.98
N GLU A 176 -14.29 6.10 -12.66
CA GLU A 176 -14.54 7.39 -12.00
C GLU A 176 -13.55 8.48 -12.43
N PHE A 177 -12.29 8.11 -12.69
CA PHE A 177 -11.21 9.03 -13.04
C PHE A 177 -10.82 9.02 -14.52
N ASP A 178 -11.59 8.37 -15.41
CA ASP A 178 -11.28 8.20 -16.85
C ASP A 178 -9.86 7.66 -17.11
N LEU A 179 -9.42 6.74 -16.27
CA LEU A 179 -8.14 6.04 -16.37
C LEU A 179 -8.27 4.84 -17.29
N LYS A 180 -8.26 5.13 -18.59
CA LYS A 180 -8.26 4.09 -19.64
C LYS A 180 -7.06 3.16 -19.45
N LEU A 181 -7.27 1.85 -19.64
CA LEU A 181 -6.22 0.82 -19.52
C LEU A 181 -4.97 1.14 -20.36
N SER A 182 -5.14 1.73 -21.55
CA SER A 182 -4.02 2.14 -22.42
C SER A 182 -3.10 3.20 -21.83
N LYS A 183 -3.54 3.90 -20.77
CA LYS A 183 -2.73 4.88 -20.04
C LYS A 183 -2.02 4.28 -18.83
N ILE A 184 -2.41 3.08 -18.39
CA ILE A 184 -1.85 2.43 -17.19
C ILE A 184 -0.84 1.38 -17.63
N ILE A 185 0.44 1.66 -17.38
CA ILE A 185 1.53 0.73 -17.76
C ILE A 185 1.55 -0.48 -16.84
N ASN A 186 1.38 -0.27 -15.54
CA ASN A 186 1.45 -1.33 -14.54
C ASN A 186 0.74 -0.94 -13.22
N THR A 187 0.31 -1.95 -12.47
CA THR A 187 -0.31 -1.81 -11.15
C THR A 187 0.52 -2.55 -10.10
N ILE A 188 0.92 -1.85 -9.03
CA ILE A 188 1.72 -2.45 -7.96
C ILE A 188 0.85 -2.64 -6.72
N THR A 189 0.78 -3.87 -6.21
CA THR A 189 0.08 -4.22 -4.95
C THR A 189 0.97 -5.01 -4.01
N ASP A 190 0.55 -5.19 -2.75
CA ASP A 190 1.18 -6.17 -1.85
C ASP A 190 1.01 -7.63 -2.34
N ASN A 191 1.59 -8.57 -1.60
CA ASN A 191 1.55 -10.00 -1.90
C ASN A 191 0.27 -10.68 -1.35
N GLY A 192 -0.74 -9.91 -0.95
CA GLY A 192 -1.99 -10.45 -0.42
C GLY A 192 -2.66 -11.40 -1.42
N SER A 193 -3.12 -12.56 -0.95
CA SER A 193 -3.66 -13.63 -1.79
C SER A 193 -4.80 -13.15 -2.70
N ASN A 194 -5.71 -12.34 -2.18
CA ASN A 194 -6.82 -11.77 -2.95
C ASN A 194 -6.37 -10.71 -3.95
N MET A 195 -5.33 -9.93 -3.65
CA MET A 195 -4.74 -8.97 -4.59
C MET A 195 -4.12 -9.70 -5.77
N VAL A 196 -3.23 -10.64 -5.50
CA VAL A 196 -2.55 -11.43 -6.54
C VAL A 196 -3.55 -12.20 -7.39
N LYS A 197 -4.59 -12.79 -6.76
CA LYS A 197 -5.62 -13.53 -7.48
C LYS A 197 -6.49 -12.64 -8.37
N ALA A 198 -6.77 -11.40 -7.97
CA ALA A 198 -7.54 -10.46 -8.78
C ALA A 198 -6.83 -10.16 -10.11
N PHE A 199 -5.54 -9.82 -10.06
CA PHE A 199 -4.76 -9.55 -11.27
C PHE A 199 -4.43 -10.80 -12.08
N LYS A 200 -4.36 -11.98 -11.45
CA LYS A 200 -4.18 -13.25 -12.17
C LYS A 200 -5.40 -13.62 -13.01
N ILE A 201 -6.61 -13.30 -12.53
CA ILE A 201 -7.87 -13.65 -13.20
C ILE A 201 -8.31 -12.56 -14.18
N TYR A 202 -8.17 -11.29 -13.79
CA TYR A 202 -8.70 -10.15 -14.54
C TYR A 202 -7.63 -9.32 -15.27
N GLY A 203 -6.33 -9.63 -15.12
CA GLY A 203 -5.24 -8.85 -15.72
C GLY A 203 -5.01 -9.09 -17.21
N GLN A 204 -4.40 -8.12 -17.90
CA GLN A 204 -4.14 -8.13 -19.36
C GLN A 204 -3.25 -9.27 -19.90
N ASP A 205 -2.62 -10.07 -19.03
CA ASP A 205 -1.64 -11.12 -19.40
C ASP A 205 -2.06 -12.55 -18.96
N SER A 206 -3.36 -12.83 -18.81
CA SER A 206 -3.89 -14.18 -18.53
C SER A 206 -3.82 -15.13 -19.74
N GLY A 207 -2.70 -15.14 -20.47
CA GLY A 207 -2.41 -16.00 -21.62
C GLY A 207 -1.10 -16.80 -21.50
N THR A 208 -0.51 -16.90 -20.31
CA THR A 208 0.67 -17.77 -20.08
C THR A 208 0.21 -19.04 -19.37
N GLU A 209 0.25 -20.19 -20.05
CA GLU A 209 0.20 -21.50 -19.40
C GLU A 209 1.29 -21.56 -18.32
N LEU A 210 0.88 -21.73 -17.06
CA LEU A 210 1.78 -21.71 -15.91
C LEU A 210 2.68 -22.95 -15.92
N SER A 211 3.99 -22.74 -15.82
CA SER A 211 4.90 -23.81 -15.44
C SER A 211 4.72 -24.16 -13.95
N GLU A 212 4.83 -25.45 -13.60
CA GLU A 212 4.66 -25.99 -12.24
C GLU A 212 5.49 -25.27 -11.17
N ARG A 213 6.58 -24.59 -11.54
CA ARG A 213 7.47 -23.84 -10.63
C ARG A 213 6.85 -22.58 -10.05
N GLU A 214 5.91 -21.92 -10.74
CA GLU A 214 5.25 -20.73 -10.20
C GLU A 214 4.21 -21.09 -9.11
N ILE A 215 3.75 -22.35 -9.11
CA ILE A 215 2.82 -22.90 -8.12
C ILE A 215 3.55 -23.20 -6.80
N GLU A 216 4.80 -23.66 -6.83
CA GLU A 216 5.60 -23.91 -5.61
C GLU A 216 5.88 -22.62 -4.81
N VAL A 217 6.03 -21.46 -5.49
CA VAL A 217 6.18 -20.16 -4.82
C VAL A 217 4.90 -19.74 -4.09
N MET A 218 3.73 -20.31 -4.44
CA MET A 218 2.46 -20.03 -3.77
C MET A 218 2.33 -20.76 -2.42
N HIS A 219 2.99 -21.90 -2.24
CA HIS A 219 2.96 -22.64 -0.97
C HIS A 219 3.87 -22.06 0.12
N ASP A 220 4.89 -21.26 -0.23
CA ASP A 220 5.82 -20.66 0.75
C ASP A 220 5.28 -19.34 1.36
N ASN A 221 4.05 -18.93 1.01
CA ASN A 221 3.34 -17.79 1.61
C ASN A 221 2.31 -18.26 2.65
N GLY A 222 2.71 -19.16 3.55
CA GLY A 222 1.84 -19.72 4.58
C GLY A 222 1.12 -18.65 5.42
N ASP A 223 -0.16 -18.45 5.10
CA ASP A 223 -1.23 -18.53 6.08
C ASP A 223 -1.85 -19.93 5.90
N ASP A 224 -1.64 -20.78 6.89
CA ASP A 224 -2.45 -21.99 7.10
C ASP A 224 -3.90 -21.53 7.32
N ASP A 225 -4.71 -21.57 6.26
CA ASP A 225 -6.12 -21.95 6.36
C ASP A 225 -6.68 -22.28 4.96
N ASP A 226 -7.21 -23.50 4.88
CA ASP A 226 -7.94 -24.15 3.79
C ASP A 226 -7.16 -24.65 2.56
N ASP A 227 -6.72 -25.90 2.70
CA ASP A 227 -6.66 -26.89 1.62
C ASP A 227 -7.97 -26.91 0.82
N ASN A 228 -7.96 -26.31 -0.36
CA ASN A 228 -8.68 -26.85 -1.50
C ASN A 228 -7.94 -26.52 -2.78
N VAL A 229 -7.16 -27.50 -3.24
CA VAL A 229 -6.79 -27.67 -4.64
C VAL A 229 -8.08 -27.61 -5.47
N LEU A 230 -8.37 -26.46 -6.06
CA LEU A 230 -9.26 -26.36 -7.21
C LEU A 230 -8.35 -26.35 -8.43
N THR A 231 -8.08 -27.56 -8.92
CA THR A 231 -7.78 -27.82 -10.32
C THR A 231 -8.70 -26.98 -11.20
N LEU A 232 -8.14 -26.41 -12.27
CA LEU A 232 -8.83 -25.56 -13.24
C LEU A 232 -9.87 -26.36 -14.05
N THR A 233 -10.90 -26.90 -13.38
CA THR A 233 -12.07 -27.43 -14.05
C THR A 233 -12.91 -26.24 -14.50
N GLN A 234 -12.96 -26.05 -15.81
CA GLN A 234 -13.87 -25.15 -16.53
C GLN A 234 -15.24 -25.11 -15.83
N PHE A 235 -15.59 -23.96 -15.25
CA PHE A 235 -16.95 -23.70 -14.79
C PHE A 235 -17.78 -23.16 -15.97
N PRO A 236 -19.08 -23.50 -16.04
CA PRO A 236 -19.91 -23.20 -17.20
C PRO A 236 -20.15 -21.70 -17.31
N GLU A 237 -20.06 -21.17 -18.53
CA GLU A 237 -20.47 -19.82 -18.89
C GLU A 237 -21.90 -19.57 -18.42
N SER A 238 -22.05 -18.73 -17.39
CA SER A 238 -23.33 -18.07 -17.13
C SER A 238 -23.23 -16.68 -17.72
N SER A 239 -23.98 -16.52 -18.81
CA SER A 239 -24.23 -15.28 -19.53
C SER A 239 -24.98 -14.30 -18.63
N ASP A 240 -24.29 -13.28 -18.16
CA ASP A 240 -24.87 -11.97 -17.86
C ASP A 240 -23.90 -10.92 -18.41
N GLU A 241 -24.42 -9.95 -19.16
CA GLU A 241 -23.69 -8.81 -19.77
C GLU A 241 -23.09 -7.88 -18.70
N PHE A 242 -22.09 -8.36 -17.95
CA PHE A 242 -21.16 -7.50 -17.26
C PHE A 242 -20.09 -7.08 -18.26
N GLU A 243 -19.80 -5.78 -18.37
CA GLU A 243 -18.53 -5.34 -18.96
C GLU A 243 -17.41 -6.17 -18.32
N GLU A 244 -16.69 -6.97 -19.12
CA GLU A 244 -15.62 -7.82 -18.61
C GLU A 244 -14.63 -6.92 -17.87
N VAL A 245 -14.58 -7.06 -16.54
CA VAL A 245 -13.68 -6.30 -15.69
C VAL A 245 -12.26 -6.70 -16.08
N GLN A 246 -11.57 -5.80 -16.77
CA GLN A 246 -10.18 -5.98 -17.17
C GLN A 246 -9.28 -5.05 -16.37
N LEU A 247 -8.27 -5.63 -15.74
CA LEU A 247 -7.25 -4.93 -14.96
C LEU A 247 -5.96 -4.76 -15.80
N PRO A 248 -5.16 -3.72 -15.52
CA PRO A 248 -3.85 -3.54 -16.13
C PRO A 248 -2.87 -4.67 -15.74
N ASN A 249 -1.67 -4.60 -16.30
CA ASN A 249 -0.54 -5.41 -15.86
C ASN A 249 -0.30 -5.26 -14.35
N HIS A 250 0.28 -6.30 -13.75
CA HIS A 250 0.49 -6.39 -12.31
C HIS A 250 1.94 -6.66 -11.94
N GLU A 251 2.38 -5.96 -10.90
CA GLU A 251 3.63 -6.22 -10.21
C GLU A 251 3.43 -6.31 -8.70
N ARG A 252 4.20 -7.21 -8.08
CA ARG A 252 4.22 -7.34 -6.62
C ARG A 252 5.14 -6.27 -6.03
N CYS A 253 4.71 -5.68 -4.93
CA CYS A 253 5.44 -4.65 -4.22
C CYS A 253 6.78 -5.20 -3.69
N ALA A 254 7.89 -4.69 -4.22
CA ALA A 254 9.23 -5.11 -3.82
C ALA A 254 9.49 -4.90 -2.32
N THR A 255 9.04 -3.78 -1.77
CA THR A 255 9.13 -3.49 -0.34
C THR A 255 8.44 -4.55 0.52
N HIS A 256 7.21 -4.91 0.17
CA HIS A 256 6.48 -5.92 0.92
C HIS A 256 7.15 -7.29 0.78
N THR A 257 7.69 -7.62 -0.40
CA THR A 257 8.52 -8.81 -0.60
C THR A 257 9.78 -8.80 0.28
N LEU A 258 10.45 -7.66 0.46
CA LEU A 258 11.59 -7.55 1.39
C LEU A 258 11.17 -7.73 2.85
N HIS A 259 10.01 -7.21 3.26
CA HIS A 259 9.46 -7.50 4.59
C HIS A 259 9.17 -8.99 4.80
N LEU A 260 8.68 -9.69 3.76
CA LEU A 260 8.49 -11.15 3.83
C LEU A 260 9.82 -11.89 3.99
N ILE A 261 10.88 -11.47 3.28
CA ILE A 261 12.22 -12.03 3.49
C ILE A 261 12.62 -11.86 4.95
N ALA A 262 12.44 -10.64 5.48
CA ALA A 262 12.90 -10.31 6.81
C ALA A 262 12.12 -11.01 7.93
N SER A 263 10.81 -11.18 7.75
CA SER A 263 9.90 -11.70 8.78
C SER A 263 9.58 -13.19 8.66
N LYS A 264 9.83 -13.82 7.50
CA LYS A 264 9.52 -15.23 7.25
C LYS A 264 10.74 -16.02 6.79
N ASP A 265 11.45 -15.52 5.78
CA ASP A 265 12.54 -16.31 5.21
C ASP A 265 13.77 -16.36 6.11
N MET A 266 14.10 -15.26 6.80
CA MET A 266 15.23 -15.22 7.75
C MET A 266 15.09 -16.24 8.89
N ASP A 267 13.86 -16.63 9.26
CA ASP A 267 13.63 -17.67 10.26
C ASP A 267 14.12 -19.06 9.80
N LYS A 268 14.30 -19.27 8.49
CA LYS A 268 14.91 -20.49 7.95
C LYS A 268 16.36 -20.66 8.45
N ALA A 269 17.06 -19.58 8.82
CA ALA A 269 18.38 -19.70 9.43
C ALA A 269 18.33 -20.43 10.79
N ILE A 270 17.22 -20.29 11.53
CA ILE A 270 16.98 -20.96 12.81
C ILE A 270 16.79 -22.48 12.62
N SER A 271 16.15 -22.89 11.52
CA SER A 271 15.97 -24.32 11.22
C SER A 271 17.20 -24.95 10.57
N GLN A 272 18.00 -24.20 9.81
CA GLN A 272 19.19 -24.71 9.12
C GLN A 272 20.41 -24.91 10.03
N SER A 273 20.55 -24.16 11.13
CA SER A 273 21.71 -24.28 12.04
C SER A 273 21.32 -24.25 13.51
N ASN A 274 21.55 -25.36 14.20
CA ASN A 274 21.30 -25.48 15.64
C ASN A 274 22.22 -24.57 16.47
N SER A 275 23.45 -24.30 15.97
CA SER A 275 24.37 -23.35 16.61
C SER A 275 23.80 -21.93 16.54
N TYR A 276 23.40 -21.49 15.35
CA TYR A 276 22.76 -20.18 15.14
C TYR A 276 21.50 -20.03 16.01
N LYS A 277 20.63 -21.04 15.98
CA LYS A 277 19.40 -21.09 16.78
C LYS A 277 19.68 -20.84 18.27
N ASN A 278 20.65 -21.53 18.85
CA ASN A 278 20.94 -21.36 20.28
C ASN A 278 21.39 -19.93 20.62
N PHE A 279 22.24 -19.32 19.79
CA PHE A 279 22.64 -17.92 20.00
C PHE A 279 21.47 -16.95 19.78
N TYR A 280 20.67 -17.18 18.74
CA TYR A 280 19.48 -16.40 18.45
C TYR A 280 18.48 -16.45 19.60
N ASP A 281 18.04 -17.65 20.01
CA ASP A 281 17.02 -17.84 21.04
C ASP A 281 17.46 -17.22 22.39
N THR A 282 18.72 -17.45 22.77
CA THR A 282 19.25 -16.92 24.04
C THR A 282 19.39 -15.40 24.06
N ALA A 283 19.90 -14.80 22.98
CA ALA A 283 20.06 -13.35 22.89
C ALA A 283 18.69 -12.66 22.76
N MET A 284 17.81 -13.17 21.89
CA MET A 284 16.50 -12.57 21.64
C MET A 284 15.55 -12.70 22.83
N ALA A 285 15.61 -13.79 23.59
CA ALA A 285 14.83 -13.93 24.83
C ALA A 285 15.17 -12.82 25.84
N LYS A 286 16.43 -12.42 25.94
CA LYS A 286 16.87 -11.32 26.81
C LYS A 286 16.42 -9.97 26.29
N CYS A 287 16.54 -9.72 24.98
CA CYS A 287 15.98 -8.52 24.36
C CYS A 287 14.48 -8.39 24.64
N GLN A 288 13.74 -9.48 24.42
CA GLN A 288 12.30 -9.54 24.66
C GLN A 288 11.93 -9.33 26.13
N ALA A 289 12.73 -9.83 27.08
CA ALA A 289 12.52 -9.59 28.50
C ALA A 289 12.59 -8.09 28.84
N VAL A 290 13.56 -7.37 28.27
CA VAL A 290 13.68 -5.90 28.44
C VAL A 290 12.47 -5.18 27.86
N TRP A 291 12.11 -5.49 26.61
CA TRP A 291 10.98 -4.85 25.92
C TRP A 291 9.65 -5.11 26.62
N ASN A 292 9.42 -6.36 27.07
CA ASN A 292 8.20 -6.73 27.79
C ASN A 292 8.10 -6.05 29.16
N LEU A 293 9.21 -5.90 29.88
CA LEU A 293 9.21 -5.25 31.19
C LEU A 293 8.97 -3.74 31.04
N CYS A 294 9.72 -3.09 30.15
CA CYS A 294 9.60 -1.64 29.94
C CYS A 294 8.22 -1.26 29.37
N SER A 295 7.66 -2.05 28.46
CA SER A 295 6.30 -1.77 27.93
C SER A 295 5.19 -1.85 28.98
N ARG A 296 5.40 -2.57 30.09
CA ARG A 296 4.39 -2.80 31.13
C ARG A 296 4.61 -2.01 32.41
N SER A 297 5.78 -1.38 32.58
CA SER A 297 6.17 -0.74 33.83
C SER A 297 6.81 0.64 33.59
N PRO A 298 6.08 1.74 33.87
CA PRO A 298 6.63 3.10 33.81
C PRO A 298 7.89 3.25 34.69
N LYS A 299 7.88 2.63 35.87
CA LYS A 299 9.03 2.62 36.78
C LYS A 299 10.25 1.94 36.17
N ALA A 300 10.05 0.85 35.42
CA ALA A 300 11.16 0.20 34.71
C ALA A 300 11.72 1.11 33.60
N CYS A 301 10.84 1.83 32.88
CA CYS A 301 11.27 2.83 31.91
C CYS A 301 12.09 3.97 32.53
N GLU A 302 11.68 4.48 33.69
CA GLU A 302 12.41 5.51 34.43
C GLU A 302 13.79 5.01 34.83
N ILE A 303 13.89 3.81 35.43
CA ILE A 303 15.17 3.20 35.81
C ILE A 303 16.08 3.00 34.59
N TYR A 304 15.50 2.57 33.46
CA TYR A 304 16.22 2.37 32.21
C TYR A 304 16.75 3.71 31.67
N LEU A 305 15.90 4.74 31.64
CA LEU A 305 16.27 6.09 31.18
C LEU A 305 17.35 6.72 32.06
N GLU A 306 17.21 6.63 33.39
CA GLU A 306 18.21 7.15 34.34
C GLU A 306 19.57 6.46 34.20
N SER A 307 19.57 5.16 33.91
CA SER A 307 20.81 4.38 33.83
C SER A 307 21.49 4.46 32.46
N THR A 308 20.72 4.57 31.39
CA THR A 308 21.23 4.51 30.01
C THR A 308 21.25 5.87 29.30
N GLY A 309 20.53 6.86 29.83
CA GLY A 309 20.32 8.16 29.19
C GLY A 309 19.38 8.12 27.98
N LYS A 310 18.79 6.96 27.65
CA LYS A 310 17.87 6.79 26.52
C LYS A 310 16.56 6.15 26.97
N SER A 311 15.46 6.53 26.33
CA SER A 311 14.17 5.88 26.58
C SER A 311 14.20 4.47 25.97
N PRO A 312 13.64 3.45 26.64
CA PRO A 312 13.58 2.11 26.10
C PRO A 312 12.64 2.08 24.89
N THR A 313 13.07 1.42 23.82
CA THR A 313 12.22 1.15 22.65
C THR A 313 11.57 -0.23 22.77
N SER A 314 10.48 -0.43 22.04
CA SER A 314 9.75 -1.70 22.01
C SER A 314 9.32 -1.99 20.58
N PRO A 315 9.52 -3.23 20.09
CA PRO A 315 9.21 -3.55 18.71
C PRO A 315 7.70 -3.54 18.45
N CYS A 316 7.30 -2.98 17.31
CA CYS A 316 5.95 -3.12 16.76
C CYS A 316 5.86 -4.47 16.01
N PRO A 317 4.99 -5.40 16.42
CA PRO A 317 4.91 -6.73 15.81
C PRO A 317 4.58 -6.72 14.31
N THR A 318 3.94 -5.66 13.82
CA THR A 318 3.46 -5.58 12.44
C THR A 318 4.52 -5.12 11.43
N ARG A 319 5.73 -4.74 11.87
CA ARG A 319 6.81 -4.26 10.98
C ARG A 319 8.18 -4.71 11.46
N TRP A 320 8.84 -5.56 10.67
CA TRP A 320 10.15 -6.10 11.01
C TRP A 320 11.23 -5.02 11.23
N ASN A 321 11.19 -3.90 10.49
CA ASN A 321 12.12 -2.78 10.72
C ASN A 321 12.07 -2.22 12.15
N SER A 322 10.92 -2.28 12.82
CA SER A 322 10.81 -1.86 14.22
C SER A 322 11.65 -2.77 15.12
N TYR A 323 11.68 -4.06 14.82
CA TYR A 323 12.45 -5.05 15.56
C TYR A 323 13.96 -4.84 15.37
N TYR A 324 14.40 -4.63 14.12
CA TYR A 324 15.78 -4.26 13.80
C TYR A 324 16.25 -3.01 14.57
N ASN A 325 15.46 -1.94 14.55
CA ASN A 325 15.81 -0.68 15.23
C ASN A 325 15.91 -0.87 16.75
N CYS A 326 14.99 -1.62 17.37
CA CYS A 326 15.03 -1.85 18.83
C CYS A 326 16.29 -2.59 19.28
N ILE A 327 16.81 -3.51 18.46
CA ILE A 327 18.08 -4.20 18.74
C ILE A 327 19.26 -3.22 18.57
N GLN A 328 19.24 -2.35 17.56
CA GLN A 328 20.26 -1.31 17.42
C GLN A 328 20.28 -0.35 18.62
N ASP A 329 19.12 0.06 19.11
CA ASP A 329 18.99 0.94 20.29
C ASP A 329 19.56 0.27 21.55
N LEU A 330 19.28 -1.01 21.75
CA LEU A 330 19.85 -1.80 22.86
C LEU A 330 21.38 -1.87 22.76
N LEU A 331 21.91 -2.13 21.57
CA LEU A 331 23.36 -2.19 21.34
C LEU A 331 24.03 -0.81 21.51
N ALA A 332 23.30 0.28 21.27
CA ALA A 332 23.80 1.63 21.45
C ALA A 332 24.00 2.01 22.93
N VAL A 333 23.44 1.24 23.87
CA VAL A 333 23.63 1.42 25.33
C VAL A 333 24.33 0.22 25.97
N LYS A 334 25.03 -0.61 25.18
CA LYS A 334 25.63 -1.88 25.64
C LYS A 334 26.53 -1.75 26.88
N ASP A 335 27.21 -0.61 27.04
CA ASP A 335 28.18 -0.39 28.12
C ASP A 335 27.48 -0.26 29.49
N THR A 336 26.29 0.36 29.52
CA THR A 336 25.46 0.53 30.72
C THR A 336 24.30 -0.47 30.81
N LEU A 337 24.07 -1.25 29.74
CA LEU A 337 22.95 -2.20 29.63
C LEU A 337 22.98 -3.23 30.76
N ASN A 338 24.11 -3.91 30.96
CA ASN A 338 24.20 -4.98 31.97
C ASN A 338 24.03 -4.49 33.42
N GLU A 339 24.44 -3.26 33.73
CA GLU A 339 24.18 -2.63 35.03
C GLU A 339 22.69 -2.31 35.19
N THR A 340 22.07 -1.78 34.13
CA THR A 340 20.64 -1.50 34.07
C THR A 340 19.81 -2.76 34.28
N LEU A 341 20.18 -3.87 33.63
CA LEU A 341 19.48 -5.16 33.78
C LEU A 341 19.54 -5.67 35.22
N LYS A 342 20.67 -5.52 35.92
CA LYS A 342 20.77 -5.87 37.35
C LYS A 342 19.79 -5.06 38.20
N LYS A 343 19.68 -3.74 37.96
CA LYS A 343 18.71 -2.88 38.67
C LYS A 343 17.26 -3.29 38.38
N LEU A 344 16.98 -3.71 37.14
CA LEU A 344 15.68 -4.20 36.70
C LEU A 344 15.39 -5.66 37.09
N GLN A 345 16.32 -6.33 37.78
CA GLN A 345 16.23 -7.75 38.16
C GLN A 345 16.06 -8.70 36.96
N LEU A 346 16.66 -8.35 35.83
CA LEU A 346 16.70 -9.15 34.61
C LEU A 346 18.03 -9.89 34.45
N VAL A 347 18.02 -10.96 33.66
CA VAL A 347 19.23 -11.72 33.32
C VAL A 347 20.13 -10.87 32.43
N ILE A 348 21.41 -10.74 32.82
CA ILE A 348 22.41 -9.96 32.07
C ILE A 348 22.80 -10.64 30.75
N PHE A 349 23.27 -9.86 29.78
CA PHE A 349 23.84 -10.38 28.54
C PHE A 349 25.28 -10.85 28.75
N LYS A 350 25.60 -12.00 28.17
CA LYS A 350 26.97 -12.51 28.02
C LYS A 350 27.65 -11.76 26.87
N GLU A 351 28.97 -11.65 26.92
CA GLU A 351 29.73 -10.96 25.87
C GLU A 351 29.54 -11.62 24.49
N ILE A 352 29.45 -12.94 24.45
CA ILE A 352 29.15 -13.72 23.23
C ILE A 352 27.78 -13.38 22.63
N GLU A 353 26.77 -13.09 23.44
CA GLU A 353 25.42 -12.74 22.97
C GLU A 353 25.41 -11.30 22.42
N ILE A 354 26.16 -10.38 23.04
CA ILE A 354 26.34 -9.02 22.50
C ILE A 354 27.09 -9.05 21.16
N LYS A 355 28.14 -9.88 21.04
CA LYS A 355 28.86 -10.10 19.78
C LYS A 355 27.94 -10.66 18.70
N PHE A 356 27.14 -11.67 19.04
CA PHE A 356 26.10 -12.21 18.16
C PHE A 356 25.13 -11.13 17.67
N LEU A 357 24.57 -10.31 18.57
CA LEU A 357 23.62 -9.25 18.19
C LEU A 357 24.25 -8.19 17.27
N HIS A 358 25.52 -7.82 17.50
CA HIS A 358 26.25 -6.93 16.60
C HIS A 358 26.41 -7.53 15.19
N GLU A 359 26.74 -8.82 15.12
CA GLU A 359 26.89 -9.52 13.85
C GLU A 359 25.53 -9.69 13.15
N TYR A 360 24.48 -10.04 13.89
CA TYR A 360 23.10 -10.14 13.39
C TYR A 360 22.62 -8.83 12.77
N ILE A 361 22.82 -7.70 13.46
CA ILE A 361 22.48 -6.36 12.94
C ILE A 361 23.26 -6.04 11.67
N SER A 362 24.55 -6.41 11.61
CA SER A 362 25.40 -6.17 10.44
C SER A 362 24.94 -7.01 9.24
N CYS A 363 24.60 -8.29 9.45
CA CYS A 363 24.13 -9.20 8.42
C CYS A 363 22.71 -8.87 7.92
N SER A 364 21.86 -8.34 8.80
CA SER A 364 20.48 -7.94 8.46
C SER A 364 20.39 -6.52 7.88
N LYS A 365 21.47 -5.73 7.99
CA LYS A 365 21.53 -4.34 7.54
C LYS A 365 21.18 -4.14 6.05
N PRO A 366 21.63 -4.98 5.11
CA PRO A 366 21.29 -4.81 3.70
C PRO A 366 19.78 -4.79 3.46
N ILE A 367 19.04 -5.69 4.10
CA ILE A 367 17.57 -5.76 4.01
C ILE A 367 16.92 -4.55 4.67
N ALA A 368 17.35 -4.18 5.88
CA ALA A 368 16.80 -3.02 6.59
C ALA A 368 16.99 -1.71 5.81
N GLU A 369 18.16 -1.52 5.20
CA GLU A 369 18.44 -0.37 4.34
C GLU A 369 17.66 -0.42 3.02
N GLY A 370 17.56 -1.59 2.39
CA GLY A 370 16.80 -1.78 1.16
C GLY A 370 15.32 -1.45 1.34
N ILE A 371 14.70 -1.94 2.42
CA ILE A 371 13.33 -1.61 2.78
C ILE A 371 13.20 -0.09 2.96
N ARG A 372 14.07 0.54 3.76
CA ARG A 372 14.00 1.99 4.01
C ARG A 372 14.18 2.84 2.75
N SER A 373 15.05 2.40 1.84
CA SER A 373 15.32 3.06 0.57
C SER A 373 14.08 3.02 -0.36
N LEU A 374 13.43 1.85 -0.43
CA LEU A 374 12.27 1.62 -1.30
C LEU A 374 10.92 2.02 -0.67
N GLU A 375 10.88 2.27 0.65
CA GLU A 375 9.73 2.85 1.37
C GLU A 375 9.73 4.39 1.41
N GLY A 376 10.77 5.03 0.90
CA GLY A 376 10.91 6.49 1.00
C GLY A 376 9.78 7.25 0.31
N ASP A 377 9.25 8.28 0.98
CA ASP A 377 8.26 9.20 0.39
C ASP A 377 8.87 10.19 -0.63
N LYS A 378 10.21 10.33 -0.64
CA LYS A 378 10.95 11.28 -1.46
C LYS A 378 12.07 10.58 -2.21
N ASN A 379 12.20 10.90 -3.50
CA ASN A 379 13.25 10.38 -4.37
C ASN A 379 13.29 8.85 -4.52
N THR A 380 12.16 8.19 -4.30
CA THR A 380 12.00 6.75 -4.51
C THR A 380 11.22 6.54 -5.80
N TYR A 381 11.95 6.12 -6.84
CA TYR A 381 11.43 5.87 -8.17
C TYR A 381 11.58 4.38 -8.50
N TYR A 382 10.85 3.90 -9.49
CA TYR A 382 10.99 2.52 -9.95
C TYR A 382 12.43 2.18 -10.36
N GLY A 383 13.16 3.16 -10.92
CA GLY A 383 14.58 3.04 -11.26
C GLY A 383 15.53 2.84 -10.06
N CYS A 384 15.06 2.93 -8.82
CA CYS A 384 15.85 2.59 -7.64
C CYS A 384 15.87 1.08 -7.35
N LEU A 385 14.89 0.33 -7.85
CA LEU A 385 14.67 -1.08 -7.46
C LEU A 385 15.85 -1.99 -7.81
N ILE A 386 16.18 -2.11 -9.11
CA ILE A 386 17.25 -3.02 -9.56
C ILE A 386 18.62 -2.61 -8.97
N PRO A 387 19.02 -1.33 -8.98
CA PRO A 387 20.27 -0.90 -8.34
C PRO A 387 20.34 -1.28 -6.87
N GLU A 388 19.24 -1.16 -6.13
CA GLU A 388 19.17 -1.51 -4.71
C GLU A 388 19.27 -3.03 -4.49
N LEU A 389 18.59 -3.84 -5.30
CA LEU A 389 18.71 -5.31 -5.29
C LEU A 389 20.15 -5.77 -5.55
N MET A 390 20.83 -5.14 -6.53
CA MET A 390 22.23 -5.43 -6.85
C MET A 390 23.19 -4.97 -5.75
N ARG A 391 22.92 -3.83 -5.11
CA ARG A 391 23.67 -3.34 -3.95
C ARG A 391 23.59 -4.32 -2.80
N MET A 392 22.39 -4.80 -2.46
CA MET A 392 22.19 -5.77 -1.39
C MET A 392 22.97 -7.07 -1.63
N GLN A 393 22.92 -7.64 -2.83
CA GLN A 393 23.68 -8.84 -3.19
C GLN A 393 25.19 -8.67 -3.03
N ARG A 394 25.73 -7.53 -3.48
CA ARG A 394 27.15 -7.19 -3.32
C ARG A 394 27.53 -7.01 -1.85
N PHE A 395 26.70 -6.32 -1.08
CA PHE A 395 26.93 -6.09 0.34
C PHE A 395 26.97 -7.44 1.09
N LEU A 396 25.96 -8.29 0.89
CA LEU A 396 25.89 -9.61 1.52
C LEU A 396 27.08 -10.49 1.14
N SER A 397 27.51 -10.45 -0.13
CA SER A 397 28.70 -11.20 -0.57
C SER A 397 29.99 -10.68 0.08
N SER A 398 30.11 -9.35 0.28
CA SER A 398 31.23 -8.78 1.03
C SER A 398 31.24 -9.24 2.49
N LEU A 399 30.07 -9.23 3.16
CA LEU A 399 29.96 -9.71 4.54
C LEU A 399 30.29 -11.19 4.66
N GLN A 400 29.92 -12.00 3.68
CA GLN A 400 30.27 -13.43 3.65
C GLN A 400 31.79 -13.63 3.54
N MET A 401 32.50 -12.78 2.79
CA MET A 401 33.96 -12.83 2.69
C MET A 401 34.68 -12.48 4.00
N ASP A 402 34.02 -11.72 4.88
CA ASP A 402 34.54 -11.38 6.21
C ASP A 402 34.48 -12.59 7.19
N ASN A 403 33.90 -13.73 6.76
CA ASN A 403 33.73 -14.96 7.53
C ASN A 403 33.10 -14.73 8.92
N PRO A 404 31.82 -14.33 8.97
CA PRO A 404 31.11 -14.06 10.23
C PRO A 404 31.09 -15.31 11.12
N THR A 405 31.25 -15.10 12.43
CA THR A 405 31.44 -16.21 13.37
C THR A 405 30.13 -16.95 13.67
N TYR A 406 29.01 -16.23 13.67
CA TYR A 406 27.72 -16.73 14.12
C TYR A 406 26.63 -16.70 13.03
N CYS A 407 26.63 -15.68 12.17
CA CYS A 407 25.54 -15.32 11.27
C CYS A 407 25.81 -15.67 9.80
N ASP A 408 26.81 -16.51 9.49
CA ASP A 408 27.09 -16.95 8.11
C ASP A 408 25.86 -17.55 7.43
N VAL A 409 25.19 -18.47 8.12
CA VAL A 409 23.94 -19.11 7.67
C VAL A 409 22.84 -18.09 7.39
N LEU A 410 22.78 -16.98 8.15
CA LEU A 410 21.80 -15.93 7.91
C LEU A 410 22.08 -15.22 6.57
N ILE A 411 23.34 -14.96 6.25
CA ILE A 411 23.72 -14.33 4.98
C ILE A 411 23.34 -15.23 3.81
N GLU A 412 23.61 -16.54 3.92
CA GLU A 412 23.24 -17.52 2.89
C GLU A 412 21.73 -17.54 2.65
N VAL A 413 20.94 -17.65 3.72
CA VAL A 413 19.47 -17.62 3.66
C VAL A 413 18.96 -16.35 3.01
N VAL A 414 19.49 -15.19 3.39
CA VAL A 414 19.05 -13.90 2.82
C VAL A 414 19.42 -13.81 1.34
N LYS A 415 20.62 -14.24 0.94
CA LYS A 415 21.05 -14.26 -0.47
C LYS A 415 20.18 -15.19 -1.32
N GLU A 416 19.90 -16.39 -0.85
CA GLU A 416 19.01 -17.35 -1.50
C GLU A 416 17.60 -16.77 -1.64
N SER A 417 17.08 -16.16 -0.58
CA SER A 417 15.74 -15.57 -0.56
C SER A 417 15.62 -14.39 -1.53
N LEU A 418 16.62 -13.52 -1.60
CA LEU A 418 16.69 -12.46 -2.59
C LEU A 418 16.71 -13.04 -4.01
N ASN A 419 17.59 -14.01 -4.27
CA ASN A 419 17.70 -14.65 -5.60
C ASN A 419 16.38 -15.30 -6.03
N ARG A 420 15.70 -16.00 -5.13
CA ARG A 420 14.43 -16.68 -5.41
C ARG A 420 13.28 -15.70 -5.60
N ARG A 421 13.11 -14.72 -4.69
CA ARG A 421 11.96 -13.80 -4.74
C ARG A 421 12.09 -12.68 -5.77
N PHE A 422 13.32 -12.34 -6.17
CA PHE A 422 13.62 -11.30 -7.16
C PHE A 422 14.34 -11.84 -8.40
N GLU A 423 14.26 -13.16 -8.66
CA GLU A 423 14.98 -13.85 -9.75
C GLU A 423 14.91 -13.09 -11.08
N ARG A 424 13.70 -12.65 -11.46
CA ARG A 424 13.44 -11.90 -12.68
C ARG A 424 14.32 -10.66 -12.83
N PHE A 425 14.53 -9.90 -11.76
CA PHE A 425 15.31 -8.66 -11.77
C PHE A 425 16.82 -8.89 -11.88
N TYR A 426 17.28 -10.12 -11.67
CA TYR A 426 18.67 -10.51 -11.88
C TYR A 426 18.93 -11.01 -13.31
N LYS A 427 17.88 -11.41 -14.06
CA LYS A 427 17.97 -11.84 -15.45
C LYS A 427 17.88 -10.65 -16.41
N LEU A 428 18.97 -9.89 -16.47
CA LEU A 428 19.03 -8.62 -17.21
C LEU A 428 18.88 -8.72 -18.73
N GLU A 429 18.86 -9.93 -19.29
CA GLU A 429 18.71 -10.19 -20.73
C GLU A 429 17.27 -10.50 -21.13
N GLU A 430 16.36 -10.69 -20.17
CA GLU A 430 14.96 -11.00 -20.45
C GLU A 430 14.15 -9.73 -20.81
N PRO A 431 13.26 -9.79 -21.83
CA PRO A 431 12.49 -8.62 -22.27
C PRO A 431 11.55 -8.05 -21.19
N LYS A 432 11.09 -8.90 -20.26
CA LYS A 432 10.07 -8.55 -19.24
C LYS A 432 10.54 -7.43 -18.31
N GLU A 433 11.83 -7.38 -17.98
CA GLU A 433 12.40 -6.39 -17.04
C GLU A 433 12.99 -5.16 -17.73
N LYS A 434 12.79 -5.04 -19.05
CA LYS A 434 13.32 -3.92 -19.82
C LYS A 434 12.90 -2.57 -19.23
N ILE A 435 11.67 -2.44 -18.75
CA ILE A 435 11.17 -1.19 -18.13
C ILE A 435 11.98 -0.82 -16.89
N GLY A 436 12.24 -1.80 -16.00
CA GLY A 436 13.04 -1.57 -14.79
C GLY A 436 14.49 -1.22 -15.10
N ILE A 437 15.09 -1.88 -16.10
CA ILE A 437 16.46 -1.59 -16.56
C ILE A 437 16.54 -0.16 -17.09
N ILE A 438 15.63 0.21 -17.99
CA ILE A 438 15.56 1.54 -18.59
C ILE A 438 15.34 2.61 -17.51
N ALA A 439 14.42 2.39 -16.58
CA ALA A 439 14.17 3.31 -15.47
C ALA A 439 15.43 3.50 -14.60
N SER A 440 16.17 2.42 -14.35
CA SER A 440 17.40 2.45 -13.54
C SER A 440 18.55 3.17 -14.23
N VAL A 441 18.72 2.98 -15.55
CA VAL A 441 19.75 3.67 -16.34
C VAL A 441 19.39 5.15 -16.55
N SER A 442 18.12 5.45 -16.72
CA SER A 442 17.60 6.83 -16.86
C SER A 442 17.71 7.63 -15.57
N TYR A 443 17.98 6.99 -14.43
CA TYR A 443 18.19 7.68 -13.17
C TYR A 443 19.63 8.20 -13.04
N PRO A 444 19.86 9.54 -12.96
CA PRO A 444 21.19 10.14 -13.07
C PRO A 444 22.20 9.67 -12.02
N PHE A 445 21.74 9.39 -10.80
CA PHE A 445 22.61 8.91 -9.72
C PHE A 445 23.20 7.52 -10.01
N PHE A 446 22.39 6.63 -10.60
CA PHE A 446 22.75 5.24 -10.86
C PHE A 446 23.42 5.05 -12.22
N LYS A 447 22.81 5.54 -13.31
CA LYS A 447 23.28 5.34 -14.69
C LYS A 447 23.72 3.89 -14.91
N MET A 448 25.00 3.65 -15.21
CA MET A 448 25.59 2.32 -15.44
C MET A 448 26.39 1.78 -14.23
N LYS A 449 26.39 2.46 -13.07
CA LYS A 449 27.24 2.10 -11.91
C LYS A 449 26.86 0.75 -11.30
N TRP A 450 25.58 0.40 -11.31
CA TRP A 450 25.06 -0.85 -10.76
C TRP A 450 25.27 -2.05 -11.70
N VAL A 451 25.36 -1.80 -13.01
CA VAL A 451 25.39 -2.83 -14.07
C VAL A 451 26.67 -3.70 -13.99
N PRO A 452 26.55 -5.04 -13.93
CA PRO A 452 27.68 -5.96 -14.02
C PRO A 452 28.47 -5.77 -15.32
N LYS A 453 29.79 -5.94 -15.28
CA LYS A 453 30.68 -5.69 -16.44
C LYS A 453 30.26 -6.48 -17.68
N ALA A 454 29.81 -7.72 -17.51
CA ALA A 454 29.36 -8.59 -18.60
C ALA A 454 28.15 -8.04 -19.38
N ASN A 455 27.21 -7.36 -18.70
CA ASN A 455 25.96 -6.91 -19.30
C ASN A 455 26.00 -5.44 -19.75
N ARG A 456 27.12 -4.73 -19.58
CA ARG A 456 27.20 -3.29 -19.83
C ARG A 456 26.91 -2.92 -21.27
N GLU A 457 27.45 -3.65 -22.25
CA GLU A 457 27.25 -3.31 -23.65
C GLU A 457 25.80 -3.59 -24.08
N TYR A 458 25.24 -4.73 -23.67
CA TYR A 458 23.84 -5.06 -23.92
C TYR A 458 22.89 -4.02 -23.34
N ILE A 459 23.01 -3.67 -22.05
CA ILE A 459 22.12 -2.70 -21.41
C ILE A 459 22.24 -1.30 -22.05
N LYS A 460 23.46 -0.92 -22.45
CA LYS A 460 23.69 0.33 -23.16
C LYS A 460 23.00 0.35 -24.53
N GLU A 461 23.07 -0.73 -25.28
CA GLU A 461 22.36 -0.87 -26.56
C GLU A 461 20.84 -0.82 -26.36
N VAL A 462 20.32 -1.56 -25.38
CA VAL A 462 18.89 -1.54 -25.02
C VAL A 462 18.44 -0.11 -24.67
N PHE A 463 19.20 0.61 -23.85
CA PHE A 463 18.91 1.99 -23.48
C PHE A 463 18.86 2.93 -24.70
N VAL A 464 19.91 2.92 -25.52
CA VAL A 464 19.97 3.78 -26.73
C VAL A 464 18.82 3.43 -27.68
N SER A 465 18.53 2.14 -27.88
CA SER A 465 17.43 1.70 -28.74
C SER A 465 16.07 2.22 -28.25
N GLU A 466 15.86 2.33 -26.94
CA GLU A 466 14.61 2.81 -26.36
C GLU A 466 14.46 4.33 -26.49
N VAL A 467 15.54 5.08 -26.29
CA VAL A 467 15.55 6.53 -26.53
C VAL A 467 15.17 6.83 -28.00
N ARG A 468 15.67 6.04 -28.96
CA ARG A 468 15.29 6.18 -30.39
C ARG A 468 13.79 5.96 -30.60
N LYS A 469 13.20 4.92 -29.99
CA LYS A 469 11.77 4.59 -30.15
C LYS A 469 10.86 5.72 -29.67
N ILE A 470 11.13 6.28 -28.49
CA ILE A 470 10.30 7.36 -27.94
C ILE A 470 10.28 8.59 -28.85
N LYS A 471 11.43 8.95 -29.44
CA LYS A 471 11.47 10.07 -30.37
C LYS A 471 10.68 9.78 -31.64
N GLN A 472 10.79 8.58 -32.21
CA GLN A 472 10.02 8.17 -33.38
C GLN A 472 8.50 8.18 -33.10
N GLU A 473 8.06 7.79 -31.91
CA GLU A 473 6.65 7.84 -31.49
C GLU A 473 6.14 9.27 -31.30
N ARG A 474 6.98 10.18 -30.78
CA ARG A 474 6.66 11.61 -30.67
C ARG A 474 6.55 12.30 -32.03
N GLU A 475 7.43 11.96 -32.96
CA GLU A 475 7.40 12.47 -34.33
C GLU A 475 6.14 11.99 -35.07
N LYS A 476 5.76 10.71 -34.91
CA LYS A 476 4.49 10.17 -35.42
C LYS A 476 3.27 10.85 -34.82
N SER A 477 3.24 11.07 -33.51
CA SER A 477 2.12 11.75 -32.82
C SER A 477 1.98 13.22 -33.25
N SER A 478 3.09 13.89 -33.57
CA SER A 478 3.10 15.27 -34.05
C SER A 478 2.61 15.39 -35.50
N GLN A 479 2.85 14.37 -36.34
CA GLN A 479 2.34 14.33 -37.72
C GLN A 479 0.81 14.11 -37.78
N VAL A 480 0.22 13.35 -36.85
CA VAL A 480 -1.22 13.10 -36.79
C VAL A 480 -2.03 14.36 -36.41
N GLN A 481 -1.43 15.34 -35.71
CA GLN A 481 -2.08 16.63 -35.45
C GLN A 481 -1.93 17.65 -36.60
N GLN A 482 -0.94 17.47 -37.49
CA GLN A 482 -0.77 18.32 -38.68
C GLN A 482 -1.62 17.90 -39.88
N THR A 483 -2.03 16.63 -39.98
CA THR A 483 -2.88 16.15 -41.08
C THR A 483 -4.29 16.75 -41.08
N ASP A 484 -4.83 17.15 -39.92
CA ASP A 484 -6.12 17.86 -39.83
C ASP A 484 -6.04 19.35 -40.23
N PHE A 485 -4.85 19.98 -40.13
CA PHE A 485 -4.61 21.32 -40.65
C PHE A 485 -4.21 21.33 -42.13
N ASN A 486 -3.44 20.32 -42.60
CA ASN A 486 -2.97 20.25 -43.97
C ASN A 486 -4.05 19.87 -44.99
N LYS A 487 -5.10 19.13 -44.60
CA LYS A 487 -6.27 18.89 -45.48
C LYS A 487 -7.00 20.17 -45.90
N LYS A 488 -6.88 21.28 -45.15
CA LYS A 488 -7.41 22.60 -45.56
C LYS A 488 -6.47 23.38 -46.46
N LYS A 489 -5.17 23.07 -46.47
CA LYS A 489 -4.15 23.77 -47.28
C LYS A 489 -3.91 23.10 -48.64
N GLU A 490 -4.02 21.78 -48.72
CA GLU A 490 -3.86 21.01 -49.98
C GLU A 490 -4.87 21.39 -51.07
N ARG A 491 -6.04 21.91 -50.72
CA ARG A 491 -7.02 22.40 -51.72
C ARG A 491 -6.58 23.72 -52.40
N ALA A 492 -5.61 24.44 -51.83
CA ALA A 492 -5.12 25.71 -52.38
C ALA A 492 -3.78 25.58 -53.14
N GLU A 493 -2.97 24.56 -52.86
CA GLU A 493 -1.61 24.43 -53.43
C GLU A 493 -1.50 23.46 -54.62
N SER A 494 -2.59 22.79 -55.01
CA SER A 494 -2.68 21.93 -56.21
C SER A 494 -2.53 22.69 -57.57
N TYR A 495 -2.14 23.96 -57.56
CA TYR A 495 -2.00 24.80 -58.77
C TYR A 495 -0.55 24.93 -59.30
N TYR A 496 0.47 24.57 -58.51
CA TYR A 496 1.87 24.59 -58.96
C TYR A 496 2.57 23.25 -58.65
N MET A 497 2.59 22.36 -59.64
CA MET A 497 3.35 21.10 -59.59
C MET A 497 4.80 21.36 -59.99
N PHE A 498 5.72 21.29 -59.02
CA PHE A 498 7.13 20.97 -59.27
C PHE A 498 7.49 19.78 -58.38
N VAL A 499 7.77 18.64 -59.02
CA VAL A 499 8.25 17.43 -58.35
C VAL A 499 9.76 17.55 -58.27
N GLU A 500 10.29 17.80 -57.07
CA GLU A 500 11.70 17.54 -56.77
C GLU A 500 11.76 16.28 -55.88
N ASP A 501 12.30 15.21 -56.44
CA ASP A 501 12.61 13.98 -55.73
C ASP A 501 13.65 14.28 -54.63
N SER A 502 13.16 14.46 -53.40
CA SER A 502 13.99 14.62 -52.22
C SER A 502 14.20 13.26 -51.56
N ASP A 503 15.40 12.72 -51.64
CA ASP A 503 15.82 11.49 -50.97
C ASP A 503 15.60 11.56 -49.45
N SER A 504 14.50 10.97 -48.97
CA SER A 504 14.10 10.94 -47.55
C SER A 504 14.92 9.98 -46.67
N SER A 505 15.88 9.25 -47.26
CA SER A 505 16.67 8.22 -46.58
C SER A 505 17.88 8.77 -45.81
N ALA A 506 18.46 9.91 -46.24
CA ALA A 506 19.65 10.49 -45.60
C ALA A 506 19.34 11.24 -44.28
N ALA A 507 18.14 11.83 -44.16
CA ALA A 507 17.74 12.58 -42.96
C ALA A 507 17.52 11.68 -41.72
N SER A 508 17.00 10.46 -41.93
CA SER A 508 16.73 9.49 -40.86
C SER A 508 18.03 8.98 -40.18
N ASN A 509 19.09 8.76 -40.96
CA ASN A 509 20.38 8.30 -40.42
C ASN A 509 21.10 9.37 -39.59
N ASN A 510 21.02 10.64 -39.98
CA ASN A 510 21.59 11.76 -39.21
C ASN A 510 20.81 12.04 -37.91
N ALA A 511 19.49 11.87 -37.94
CA ALA A 511 18.65 12.03 -36.75
C ALA A 511 18.93 10.94 -35.70
N ASN A 512 19.09 9.68 -36.11
CA ASN A 512 19.45 8.58 -35.21
C ASN A 512 20.84 8.76 -34.58
N THR A 513 21.83 9.20 -35.38
CA THR A 513 23.18 9.48 -34.89
C THR A 513 23.18 10.58 -33.81
N THR A 514 22.35 11.61 -33.96
CA THR A 514 22.24 12.70 -32.98
C THR A 514 21.59 12.23 -31.66
N ILE A 515 20.60 11.34 -31.73
CA ILE A 515 19.93 10.75 -30.56
C ILE A 515 20.90 9.86 -29.78
N ASP A 516 21.69 9.07 -30.49
CA ASP A 516 22.70 8.19 -29.90
C ASP A 516 23.75 9.01 -29.16
N LEU A 517 24.19 10.12 -29.75
CA LEU A 517 25.12 11.04 -29.11
C LEU A 517 24.53 11.65 -27.84
N GLU A 518 23.25 12.05 -27.83
CA GLU A 518 22.57 12.54 -26.62
C GLU A 518 22.55 11.48 -25.52
N ALA A 519 22.11 10.26 -25.83
CA ALA A 519 22.05 9.17 -24.87
C ALA A 519 23.44 8.81 -24.32
N LEU A 520 24.46 8.76 -25.18
CA LEU A 520 25.84 8.49 -24.76
C LEU A 520 26.47 9.64 -23.96
N GLN A 521 26.12 10.90 -24.26
CA GLN A 521 26.54 12.07 -23.48
C GLN A 521 25.92 12.03 -22.08
N TYR A 522 24.63 11.71 -21.97
CA TYR A 522 23.97 11.51 -20.68
C TYR A 522 24.67 10.44 -19.82
N LEU A 523 25.03 9.30 -20.41
CA LEU A 523 25.73 8.22 -19.69
C LEU A 523 27.14 8.61 -19.20
N LYS A 524 27.76 9.63 -19.83
CA LYS A 524 29.09 10.15 -19.47
C LYS A 524 29.04 11.37 -18.56
N ASP A 525 27.88 12.02 -18.44
CA ASP A 525 27.70 13.19 -17.59
C ASP A 525 28.00 12.85 -16.12
N GLU A 526 28.71 13.71 -15.40
CA GLU A 526 29.15 13.44 -14.02
C GLU A 526 28.13 13.88 -12.96
N ASP A 527 27.12 14.67 -13.34
CA ASP A 527 26.10 15.16 -12.42
C ASP A 527 25.12 14.04 -12.06
N ASN A 528 24.88 13.91 -10.76
CA ASN A 528 24.09 12.84 -10.14
C ASN A 528 22.74 13.35 -9.62
N THR A 529 22.45 14.64 -9.78
CA THR A 529 21.14 15.24 -9.46
C THR A 529 20.14 14.97 -10.59
N LEU A 530 18.87 15.37 -10.42
CA LEU A 530 17.85 15.26 -11.49
C LEU A 530 17.93 16.41 -12.51
N GLU A 531 18.72 17.45 -12.24
CA GLU A 531 18.86 18.62 -13.12
C GLU A 531 19.41 18.32 -14.53
N PRO A 532 20.36 17.37 -14.73
CA PRO A 532 20.87 16.99 -16.04
C PRO A 532 19.79 16.51 -17.00
N LEU A 533 18.67 15.97 -16.52
CA LEU A 533 17.58 15.53 -17.38
C LEU A 533 16.93 16.69 -18.14
N ASN A 534 17.07 17.94 -17.67
CA ASN A 534 16.66 19.10 -18.45
C ASN A 534 17.54 19.33 -19.70
N LYS A 535 18.79 18.85 -19.68
CA LYS A 535 19.73 18.93 -20.82
C LYS A 535 19.51 17.80 -21.84
N PHE A 536 18.89 16.70 -21.42
CA PHE A 536 18.68 15.49 -22.23
C PHE A 536 17.17 15.19 -22.37
N PRO A 537 16.44 15.93 -23.24
CA PRO A 537 14.98 15.85 -23.33
C PRO A 537 14.44 14.48 -23.76
N ASN A 538 15.21 13.70 -24.54
CA ASN A 538 14.80 12.35 -24.94
C ASN A 538 15.04 11.32 -23.83
N VAL A 539 16.06 11.54 -23.00
CA VAL A 539 16.27 10.72 -21.79
C VAL A 539 15.22 11.05 -20.72
N ARG A 540 14.91 12.33 -20.53
CA ARG A 540 13.86 12.77 -19.58
C ARG A 540 12.50 12.16 -19.89
N SER A 541 12.19 11.92 -21.16
CA SER A 541 10.93 11.27 -21.52
C SER A 541 10.82 9.80 -21.11
N LEU A 542 11.94 9.15 -20.79
CA LEU A 542 11.97 7.83 -20.16
C LEU A 542 11.71 7.88 -18.64
N GLU A 543 11.88 9.05 -18.00
CA GLU A 543 11.70 9.25 -16.55
C GLU A 543 10.23 9.24 -16.11
N ALA A 544 9.29 9.01 -17.04
CA ALA A 544 7.86 9.10 -16.80
C ALA A 544 7.27 7.85 -16.12
N LEU A 545 7.79 7.43 -14.97
CA LEU A 545 7.07 6.49 -14.09
C LEU A 545 7.27 6.86 -12.61
N PRO A 546 6.59 7.92 -12.10
CA PRO A 546 6.30 7.96 -10.67
C PRO A 546 5.57 6.67 -10.28
N LEU A 547 6.00 6.04 -9.18
CA LEU A 547 5.32 4.88 -8.62
C LEU A 547 3.92 5.28 -8.14
N VAL A 548 2.89 4.92 -8.90
CA VAL A 548 1.50 4.94 -8.41
C VAL A 548 1.22 3.54 -7.87
N GLY A 549 1.49 3.34 -6.59
CA GLY A 549 1.18 2.10 -5.88
C GLY A 549 -0.25 2.12 -5.34
N PHE A 550 -0.95 0.99 -5.42
CA PHE A 550 -2.16 0.78 -4.61
C PHE A 550 -1.72 0.24 -3.25
N PHE A 551 -1.88 1.05 -2.21
CA PHE A 551 -1.60 0.66 -0.84
C PHE A 551 -2.91 0.31 -0.14
N THR A 552 -3.06 -0.96 0.24
CA THR A 552 -4.02 -1.37 1.27
C THR A 552 -3.40 -1.15 2.64
N HIS A 553 -4.10 -0.41 3.49
CA HIS A 553 -3.75 -0.19 4.89
C HIS A 553 -4.69 -0.94 5.82
#